data_AF-A0A924GTU5-F1
#
_entry.id   AF-A0A924GTU5-F1
#
_cell.length_a   1.000
_cell.length_b   1.000
_cell.length_c   1.000
_cell.angle_alpha   90.00
_cell.angle_beta   90.00
_cell.angle_gamma   90.00
#
_symmetry.space_group_name_H-M   'P 1'
#
loop_
_entity.id
_entity.type
_entity.pdbx_description
1 polymer ?
#
loop_
_entity_poly.entity_id
_entity_poly.type
_entity_poly.pdbx_seq_one_letter_code
_entity_poly.pdbx_strand_id
1 'polypeptide(L)'
;MKKVQAGFTMIELVMVIVVLGVLSAVAIPKYVDFKTDAAQAAAKGVAGALESASAIQYAKDKLLANYKDSKRTCKEIGSFLVGGAPPTGFTIDGTAPSCTVANADSPTGTTPVAWTLSQD
;
A
#
# COMPACT_ATOMS: atom_id res chain seq x y z
N MET A 1 21.00 -23.37 -52.81
CA MET A 1 20.14 -24.26 -52.00
C MET A 1 19.06 -23.41 -51.35
N LYS A 2 17.78 -23.60 -51.70
CA LYS A 2 16.67 -22.84 -51.11
C LYS A 2 16.40 -23.40 -49.71
N LYS A 3 16.55 -22.58 -48.66
CA LYS A 3 16.06 -22.95 -47.32
C LYS A 3 14.53 -23.04 -47.39
N VAL A 4 14.00 -24.22 -47.08
CA VAL A 4 12.56 -24.40 -46.87
C VAL A 4 12.21 -23.73 -45.56
N GLN A 5 11.36 -22.71 -45.62
CA GLN A 5 10.87 -22.02 -44.44
C GLN A 5 9.78 -22.91 -43.83
N ALA A 6 10.10 -23.60 -42.73
CA ALA A 6 9.13 -24.39 -41.99
C ALA A 6 8.14 -23.43 -41.33
N GLY A 7 6.90 -23.40 -41.83
CA GLY A 7 5.80 -22.66 -41.21
C GLY A 7 5.39 -23.32 -39.90
N PHE A 8 4.95 -22.50 -38.93
CA PHE A 8 4.38 -22.97 -37.67
C PHE A 8 3.04 -23.66 -37.94
N THR A 9 2.78 -24.80 -37.29
CA THR A 9 1.53 -25.53 -37.48
C THR A 9 0.39 -24.86 -36.71
N MET A 10 -0.83 -24.93 -37.26
CA MET A 10 -2.02 -24.44 -36.56
C MET A 10 -2.21 -25.13 -35.20
N ILE A 11 -1.84 -26.41 -35.10
CA ILE A 11 -1.96 -27.16 -33.86
C ILE A 11 -0.97 -26.70 -32.78
N GLU A 12 0.25 -26.29 -33.16
CA GLU A 12 1.21 -25.71 -32.21
C GLU A 12 0.69 -24.39 -31.62
N LEU A 13 -0.01 -23.58 -32.41
CA LEU A 13 -0.56 -22.32 -31.90
C LEU A 13 -1.75 -22.58 -30.97
N VAL A 14 -2.61 -23.55 -31.33
CA VAL A 14 -3.76 -23.95 -30.51
C VAL A 14 -3.32 -24.56 -29.18
N MET A 15 -2.32 -25.45 -29.16
CA MET A 15 -1.86 -26.05 -27.90
C MET A 15 -1.26 -25.00 -26.95
N VAL A 16 -0.57 -23.98 -27.48
CA VAL A 16 0.04 -22.92 -26.67
C VAL A 16 -1.01 -22.08 -25.96
N ILE A 17 -2.06 -21.64 -26.66
CA ILE A 17 -3.13 -20.85 -26.03
C ILE A 17 -3.92 -21.67 -25.01
N VAL A 18 -4.06 -22.99 -25.23
CA VAL A 18 -4.70 -23.89 -24.27
C VAL A 18 -3.88 -24.00 -22.99
N VAL A 19 -2.57 -24.22 -23.11
CA VAL A 19 -1.65 -24.29 -21.94
C VAL A 19 -1.63 -22.95 -21.21
N LEU A 20 -1.50 -21.82 -21.92
CA LEU A 20 -1.55 -20.48 -21.31
C LEU A 20 -2.91 -20.20 -20.66
N GLY A 21 -4.01 -20.71 -21.21
CA GLY A 21 -5.34 -20.60 -20.62
C GLY A 21 -5.43 -21.26 -19.25
N VAL A 22 -4.94 -22.50 -19.12
CA VAL A 22 -4.96 -23.24 -17.84
C VAL A 22 -4.03 -22.57 -16.82
N LEU A 23 -2.81 -22.19 -17.23
CA LEU A 23 -1.87 -21.51 -16.34
C LEU A 23 -2.40 -20.16 -15.85
N SER A 24 -3.06 -19.39 -16.72
CA SER A 24 -3.62 -18.08 -16.36
C SER A 24 -4.77 -18.21 -15.36
N ALA A 25 -5.62 -19.23 -15.50
CA ALA A 25 -6.76 -19.47 -14.61
C ALA A 25 -6.33 -19.65 -13.15
N VAL A 26 -5.16 -20.27 -12.90
CA VAL A 26 -4.63 -20.48 -11.54
C VAL A 26 -3.71 -19.35 -11.08
N ALA A 27 -2.98 -18.71 -12.00
CA ALA A 27 -2.00 -17.67 -11.65
C ALA A 27 -2.64 -16.32 -11.33
N ILE A 28 -3.73 -15.94 -12.01
CA ILE A 28 -4.37 -14.62 -11.84
C ILE A 28 -4.89 -14.40 -10.42
N PRO A 29 -5.66 -15.31 -9.79
CA PRO A 29 -6.15 -15.10 -8.43
C PRO A 29 -5.01 -14.90 -7.43
N LYS A 30 -3.97 -15.74 -7.52
CA LYS A 30 -2.78 -15.66 -6.67
C LYS A 30 -2.02 -14.35 -6.85
N TYR A 31 -1.89 -13.86 -8.08
CA TYR A 31 -1.25 -12.59 -8.36
C TYR A 31 -1.99 -11.41 -7.72
N VAL A 32 -3.32 -11.42 -7.74
CA VAL A 32 -4.14 -10.39 -7.08
C VAL A 32 -3.98 -10.43 -5.57
N ASP A 33 -3.96 -11.61 -4.96
CA ASP A 33 -3.70 -11.78 -3.53
C ASP A 33 -2.33 -11.22 -3.15
N PHE A 34 -1.27 -11.58 -3.89
CA PHE A 34 0.08 -11.06 -3.63
C PHE A 34 0.18 -9.55 -3.78
N LYS A 35 -0.52 -8.96 -4.76
CA LYS A 35 -0.58 -7.50 -4.92
C LYS A 35 -1.26 -6.84 -3.71
N THR A 36 -2.32 -7.46 -3.21
CA THR A 36 -3.05 -6.99 -2.01
C THR A 36 -2.14 -7.03 -0.78
N ASP A 37 -1.46 -8.16 -0.54
CA ASP A 37 -0.57 -8.33 0.59
C ASP A 37 0.61 -7.36 0.56
N ALA A 38 1.22 -7.17 -0.63
CA ALA A 38 2.31 -6.21 -0.82
C ALA A 38 1.85 -4.77 -0.54
N ALA A 39 0.68 -4.38 -1.05
CA ALA A 39 0.14 -3.05 -0.82
C ALA A 39 -0.20 -2.81 0.66
N GLN A 40 -0.76 -3.81 1.35
CA GLN A 40 -1.02 -3.76 2.79
C GLN A 40 0.27 -3.69 3.62
N ALA A 41 1.30 -4.45 3.25
CA ALA A 41 2.59 -4.41 3.92
C ALA A 41 3.25 -3.02 3.79
N ALA A 42 3.18 -2.41 2.60
CA ALA A 42 3.67 -1.07 2.38
C ALA A 42 2.88 -0.02 3.20
N ALA A 43 1.55 -0.14 3.25
CA ALA A 43 0.70 0.74 4.05
C ALA A 43 0.97 0.61 5.56
N LYS A 44 1.23 -0.62 6.05
CA LYS A 44 1.68 -0.86 7.43
C LYS A 44 3.04 -0.21 7.72
N GLY A 45 3.96 -0.24 6.76
CA GLY A 45 5.25 0.46 6.87
C GLY A 45 5.09 1.97 7.06
N VAL A 46 4.19 2.59 6.27
CA VAL A 46 3.85 4.01 6.42
C VAL A 46 3.16 4.29 7.76
N ALA A 47 2.23 3.42 8.20
CA ALA A 47 1.59 3.54 9.50
C ALA A 47 2.59 3.50 10.66
N GLY A 48 3.60 2.62 10.63
CA GLY A 48 4.66 2.58 11.65
C GLY A 48 5.55 3.83 11.66
N ALA A 49 5.79 4.43 10.50
CA ALA A 49 6.49 5.72 10.41
C ALA A 49 5.66 6.86 11.04
N LEU A 50 4.33 6.84 10.86
CA LEU A 50 3.41 7.82 11.47
C LEU A 50 3.34 7.67 12.98
N GLU A 51 3.29 6.43 13.47
CA GLU A 51 3.33 6.14 14.91
C GLU A 51 4.61 6.74 15.53
N SER A 52 5.76 6.48 14.91
CA SER A 52 7.05 7.02 15.35
C SER A 52 7.09 8.56 15.32
N ALA A 53 6.61 9.17 14.23
CA ALA A 53 6.57 10.62 14.10
C ALA A 53 5.64 11.27 15.15
N SER A 54 4.51 10.62 15.43
CA SER A 54 3.54 11.08 16.42
C SER A 54 4.08 11.02 17.85
N ALA A 55 4.81 9.95 18.21
CA ALA A 55 5.44 9.82 19.53
C ALA A 55 6.53 10.87 19.76
N ILE A 56 7.35 11.16 18.74
CA ILE A 56 8.37 12.22 18.81
C ILE A 56 7.71 13.58 19.01
N GLN A 57 6.63 13.86 18.28
CA GLN A 57 5.95 15.14 18.40
C GLN A 57 5.23 15.28 19.74
N TYR A 58 4.60 14.21 20.25
CA TYR A 58 4.01 14.19 21.59
C TYR A 58 5.06 14.50 22.66
N ALA A 59 6.23 13.87 22.60
CA ALA A 59 7.34 14.17 23.51
C ALA A 59 7.78 15.64 23.45
N LYS A 60 7.90 16.21 22.24
CA LYS A 60 8.22 17.65 22.07
C LYS A 60 7.14 18.55 22.68
N ASP A 61 5.87 18.24 22.45
CA ASP A 61 4.75 19.03 22.96
C ASP A 61 4.62 18.97 24.48
N LYS A 62 5.06 17.88 25.13
CA LYS A 62 5.13 17.79 26.60
C LYS A 62 6.30 18.57 27.19
N LEU A 63 7.43 18.65 26.47
CA LEU A 63 8.63 19.35 26.93
C LEU A 63 8.53 20.87 26.77
N LEU A 64 7.96 21.35 25.66
CA LEU A 64 7.65 22.75 25.50
C LEU A 64 6.27 22.97 26.10
N ALA A 65 6.10 23.88 27.07
CA ALA A 65 4.81 24.21 27.71
C ALA A 65 3.69 24.75 26.77
N ASN A 66 3.83 24.53 25.45
CA ASN A 66 2.85 24.68 24.39
C ASN A 66 1.95 23.44 24.23
N TYR A 67 1.83 22.59 25.24
CA TYR A 67 0.85 21.48 25.25
C TYR A 67 -0.57 22.05 25.20
N LYS A 68 -1.04 22.36 24.00
CA LYS A 68 -2.45 22.41 23.69
C LYS A 68 -2.80 20.99 23.29
N ASP A 69 -3.68 20.37 24.07
CA ASP A 69 -4.40 19.13 23.75
C ASP A 69 -5.26 19.34 22.49
N SER A 70 -4.58 19.64 21.38
CA SER A 70 -5.18 19.83 20.09
C SER A 70 -5.26 18.43 19.54
N LYS A 71 -6.46 17.84 19.59
CA LYS A 71 -6.74 16.59 18.90
C LYS A 71 -6.27 16.75 17.46
N ARG A 72 -5.10 16.20 17.15
CA ARG A 72 -4.51 16.33 15.82
C ARG A 72 -5.32 15.48 14.86
N THR A 73 -5.66 16.05 13.72
CA THR A 73 -6.18 15.25 12.61
C THR A 73 -5.07 14.32 12.11
N CYS A 74 -5.44 13.15 11.60
CA CYS A 74 -4.46 12.20 11.07
C CYS A 74 -3.67 12.80 9.89
N LYS A 75 -4.29 13.75 9.18
CA LYS A 75 -3.67 14.55 8.12
C LYS A 75 -2.57 15.48 8.63
N GLU A 76 -2.73 16.10 9.80
CA GLU A 76 -1.68 16.91 10.43
C GLU A 76 -0.51 16.05 10.88
N ILE A 77 -0.77 14.82 11.34
CA ILE A 77 0.30 13.87 11.69
C ILE A 77 1.13 13.49 10.47
N GLY A 78 0.49 13.36 9.31
CA GLY A 78 1.18 13.16 8.03
C GLY A 78 2.23 14.23 7.71
N SER A 79 2.05 15.45 8.21
CA SER A 79 3.00 16.54 8.03
C SER A 79 4.29 16.38 8.88
N PHE A 80 4.30 15.49 9.87
CA PHE A 80 5.49 15.20 10.68
C PHE A 80 6.40 14.13 10.08
N LEU A 81 5.96 13.47 9.01
CA LEU A 81 6.81 12.56 8.26
C LEU A 81 8.00 13.31 7.64
N VAL A 82 9.10 12.59 7.43
CA VAL A 82 10.25 13.13 6.71
C VAL A 82 9.81 13.53 5.30
N GLY A 83 9.92 14.83 4.98
CA GLY A 83 9.42 15.39 3.71
C GLY A 83 8.06 16.10 3.81
N GLY A 84 7.42 16.10 4.99
CA GLY A 84 6.20 16.89 5.24
C GLY A 84 4.93 16.32 4.63
N ALA A 85 4.98 15.10 4.10
CA ALA A 85 3.84 14.41 3.50
C ALA A 85 4.07 12.88 3.49
N PRO A 86 3.01 12.07 3.39
CA PRO A 86 3.15 10.66 3.07
C PRO A 86 3.82 10.45 1.70
N PRO A 87 4.50 9.31 1.47
CA PRO A 87 5.01 8.96 0.16
C PRO A 87 3.91 8.99 -0.91
N THR A 88 4.29 9.27 -2.16
CA THR A 88 3.34 9.30 -3.29
C THR A 88 2.57 7.98 -3.39
N GLY A 89 1.25 8.07 -3.59
CA GLY A 89 0.38 6.90 -3.62
C GLY A 89 -0.18 6.50 -2.25
N PHE A 90 0.23 7.14 -1.16
CA PHE A 90 -0.34 6.92 0.17
C PHE A 90 -1.18 8.11 0.60
N THR A 91 -2.35 7.84 1.18
CA THR A 91 -3.19 8.84 1.83
C THR A 91 -3.38 8.49 3.29
N ILE A 92 -3.41 9.51 4.13
CA ILE A 92 -3.66 9.39 5.57
C ILE A 92 -4.96 10.11 5.84
N ASP A 93 -5.91 9.41 6.44
CA ASP A 93 -7.24 9.95 6.75
C ASP A 93 -7.67 9.55 8.17
N GLY A 94 -8.80 10.08 8.61
CA GLY A 94 -9.37 9.86 9.92
C GLY A 94 -9.14 11.02 10.89
N THR A 95 -9.74 10.85 12.06
CA THR A 95 -9.63 11.79 13.19
C THR A 95 -9.08 11.03 14.38
N ALA A 96 -8.06 11.59 15.05
CA ALA A 96 -7.46 10.92 16.18
C ALA A 96 -8.50 10.62 17.28
N PRO A 97 -8.43 9.45 17.94
CA PRO A 97 -7.30 8.53 17.89
C PRO A 97 -7.32 7.55 16.71
N SER A 98 -8.38 7.45 15.91
CA SER A 98 -8.48 6.50 14.80
C SER A 98 -7.99 7.08 13.48
N CYS A 99 -6.84 6.63 13.01
CA CYS A 99 -6.25 7.03 11.74
C CYS A 99 -6.19 5.85 10.76
N THR A 100 -6.27 6.13 9.47
CA THR A 100 -6.14 5.13 8.42
C THR A 100 -5.08 5.53 7.41
N VAL A 101 -4.36 4.54 6.89
CA VAL A 101 -3.43 4.68 5.78
C VAL A 101 -3.97 3.86 4.62
N ALA A 102 -4.25 4.52 3.51
CA ALA A 102 -4.62 3.87 2.26
C ALA A 102 -3.46 3.94 1.27
N ASN A 103 -3.32 2.87 0.47
CA ASN A 103 -2.36 2.79 -0.63
C ASN A 103 -3.14 2.71 -1.95
N ALA A 104 -2.92 3.67 -2.84
CA ALA A 104 -3.58 3.80 -4.14
C ALA A 104 -3.31 2.61 -5.09
N ASP A 105 -2.23 1.87 -4.86
CA ASP A 105 -1.89 0.67 -5.65
C ASP A 105 -2.65 -0.59 -5.19
N SER A 106 -3.36 -0.52 -4.06
CA SER A 106 -4.18 -1.63 -3.56
C SER A 106 -5.31 -1.95 -4.53
N PRO A 107 -5.62 -3.24 -4.78
CA PRO A 107 -6.81 -3.62 -5.54
C PRO A 107 -8.10 -3.02 -4.95
N THR A 108 -9.08 -2.74 -5.80
CA THR A 108 -10.37 -2.17 -5.40
C THR A 108 -11.05 -3.05 -4.36
N GLY A 109 -11.45 -2.47 -3.22
CA GLY A 109 -12.06 -3.21 -2.11
C GLY A 109 -11.08 -3.67 -1.01
N THR A 110 -9.79 -3.38 -1.14
CA THR A 110 -8.83 -3.59 -0.04
C THR A 110 -9.11 -2.60 1.09
N THR A 111 -9.21 -3.08 2.33
CA THR A 111 -9.42 -2.22 3.49
C THR A 111 -8.16 -1.39 3.80
N PRO A 112 -8.29 -0.09 4.10
CA PRO A 112 -7.18 0.72 4.59
C PRO A 112 -6.59 0.15 5.89
N VAL A 113 -5.29 0.34 6.09
CA VAL A 113 -4.63 -0.04 7.34
C VAL A 113 -5.01 0.96 8.42
N ALA A 114 -5.74 0.52 9.44
CA ALA A 114 -6.05 1.33 10.60
C ALA A 114 -4.90 1.32 11.61
N TRP A 115 -4.61 2.48 12.19
CA TRP A 115 -3.71 2.63 13.32
C TRP A 115 -4.32 3.60 14.33
N THR A 116 -4.07 3.33 15.61
CA THR A 116 -4.58 4.18 16.70
C THR A 116 -3.45 5.07 17.18
N LEU A 117 -3.66 6.39 17.15
CA LEU A 117 -2.75 7.33 17.77
C LEU A 117 -2.81 7.18 19.29
N SER A 118 -1.72 6.70 19.90
CA SER A 118 -1.55 6.74 21.36
C SER A 118 -1.26 8.18 21.78
N GLN A 119 -2.21 8.81 22.47
CA GLN A 119 -2.08 10.18 23.01
C GLN A 119 -1.80 10.19 24.53
N ASP A 120 -1.58 9.02 25.12
CA ASP A 120 -1.31 8.83 26.55
C ASP A 120 0.21 8.81 26.82
#